data_AF-R7P6Z4-F1
#
_entry.id   AF-R7P6Z4-F1
#
_cell.length_a   1.000
_cell.length_b   1.000
_cell.length_c   1.000
_cell.angle_alpha   90.00
_cell.angle_beta   90.00
_cell.angle_gamma   90.00
#
_symmetry.space_group_name_H-M   'P 1'
#
loop_
_entity.id
_entity.type
_entity.pdbx_description
1 polymer ?
#
loop_
_entity_poly.entity_id
_entity_poly.type
_entity_poly.pdbx_seq_one_letter_code
_entity_poly.pdbx_strand_id
1 'polypeptide(L)'
;MKKYKYQRLSKEEKKEAKLEFYQTEQGIELKSRFKRILIYSIALILFGIYLIVEAFIKRDSTAQYVFGGIVTLFGVGFLISRSYIIMKKVNEFITKPKKATKK
;
A
#
# COMPACT_ATOMS: atom_id res chain seq x y z
N MET A 1 2.01 20.36 3.36
CA MET A 1 2.46 19.75 2.08
C MET A 1 1.51 20.16 0.96
N LYS A 2 2.00 20.50 -0.24
CA LYS A 2 1.12 20.75 -1.40
C LYS A 2 0.26 19.49 -1.65
N LYS A 3 -1.07 19.63 -1.67
CA LYS A 3 -1.99 18.52 -2.01
C LYS A 3 -1.71 18.06 -3.43
N TYR A 4 -1.48 16.76 -3.61
CA TYR A 4 -1.30 16.13 -4.93
C TYR A 4 -2.54 16.36 -5.80
N LYS A 5 -2.36 16.49 -7.13
CA LYS A 5 -3.47 16.60 -8.09
C LYS A 5 -4.41 15.41 -7.92
N TYR A 6 -3.86 14.21 -7.76
CA TYR A 6 -4.62 12.98 -7.53
C TYR A 6 -5.56 13.08 -6.31
N GLN A 7 -5.20 13.79 -5.25
CA GLN A 7 -6.05 13.92 -4.06
C GLN A 7 -7.28 14.80 -4.30
N ARG A 8 -7.19 15.75 -5.24
CA ARG A 8 -8.24 16.71 -5.59
C ARG A 8 -9.27 16.14 -6.57
N LEU A 9 -8.93 15.05 -7.26
CA LEU A 9 -9.84 14.34 -8.16
C LEU A 9 -11.03 13.75 -7.39
N SER A 10 -12.18 13.68 -8.07
CA SER A 10 -13.36 12.93 -7.63
C SER A 10 -13.06 11.43 -7.51
N LYS A 11 -14.00 10.67 -6.93
CA LYS A 11 -13.84 9.22 -6.72
C LYS A 11 -13.72 8.47 -8.06
N GLU A 12 -14.51 8.86 -9.06
CA GLU A 12 -14.50 8.23 -10.38
C GLU A 12 -13.22 8.59 -11.15
N GLU A 13 -12.80 9.85 -11.16
CA GLU A 13 -11.54 10.26 -11.79
C GLU A 13 -10.32 9.58 -11.15
N LYS A 14 -10.34 9.33 -9.83
CA LYS A 14 -9.29 8.55 -9.14
C LYS A 14 -9.24 7.10 -9.62
N LYS A 15 -10.41 6.50 -9.88
CA LYS A 15 -10.54 5.12 -10.34
C LYS A 15 -10.05 5.00 -11.78
N GLU A 16 -10.44 5.93 -12.63
CA GLU A 16 -10.00 6.02 -14.03
C GLU A 16 -8.49 6.25 -14.13
N ALA A 17 -7.95 7.26 -13.44
CA ALA A 17 -6.50 7.53 -13.45
C ALA A 17 -5.66 6.33 -12.97
N LYS A 18 -6.17 5.54 -12.02
CA LYS A 18 -5.54 4.28 -11.60
C LYS A 18 -5.60 3.21 -12.68
N LEU A 19 -6.74 3.08 -13.36
CA LEU A 19 -6.93 2.11 -14.43
C LEU A 19 -5.95 2.40 -15.58
N GLU A 20 -5.90 3.65 -16.04
CA GLU A 20 -4.98 4.11 -17.09
C GLU A 20 -3.51 3.91 -16.67
N PHE A 21 -3.15 4.29 -15.44
CA PHE A 21 -1.80 4.08 -14.94
C PHE A 21 -1.40 2.60 -15.04
N TYR A 22 -2.27 1.68 -14.65
CA TYR A 22 -2.01 0.24 -14.68
C TYR A 22 -2.02 -0.39 -16.07
N GLN A 23 -2.33 0.36 -17.14
CA GLN A 23 -2.16 -0.08 -18.52
C GLN A 23 -0.75 0.25 -19.07
N THR A 24 0.00 1.11 -18.39
CA THR A 24 1.40 1.40 -18.76
C THR A 24 2.34 0.26 -18.34
N GLU A 25 3.48 0.07 -19.03
CA GLU A 25 4.48 -0.94 -18.65
C GLU A 25 4.91 -0.81 -17.18
N GLN A 26 5.24 0.40 -16.74
CA GLN A 26 5.60 0.69 -15.35
C GLN A 26 4.44 0.37 -14.38
N GLY A 27 3.21 0.69 -14.79
CA GLY A 27 2.03 0.41 -14.00
C GLY A 27 1.77 -1.08 -13.82
N ILE A 28 1.90 -1.88 -14.87
CA ILE A 28 1.72 -3.34 -14.84
C ILE A 28 2.70 -3.96 -13.84
N GLU A 29 3.98 -3.58 -13.93
CA GLU A 29 5.02 -4.08 -13.03
C GLU A 29 4.73 -3.69 -11.57
N LEU A 30 4.42 -2.41 -11.33
CA LEU A 30 4.10 -1.91 -10.00
C LEU A 30 2.83 -2.52 -9.43
N LYS A 31 1.81 -2.81 -10.25
CA LYS A 31 0.58 -3.50 -9.83
C LYS A 31 0.90 -4.85 -9.20
N SER A 32 1.78 -5.63 -9.84
CA SER A 32 2.23 -6.92 -9.31
C SER A 32 2.97 -6.76 -7.98
N ARG A 33 3.92 -5.81 -7.90
CA ARG A 33 4.65 -5.47 -6.66
C ARG A 33 3.70 -5.07 -5.53
N PHE A 34 2.72 -4.21 -5.80
CA PHE A 34 1.73 -3.80 -4.81
C PHE A 34 0.79 -4.94 -4.38
N LYS A 35 0.51 -5.91 -5.24
CA LYS A 35 -0.26 -7.11 -4.88
C LYS A 35 0.53 -7.98 -3.90
N ARG A 36 1.83 -8.19 -4.15
CA ARG A 36 2.71 -8.92 -3.22
C ARG A 36 2.79 -8.24 -1.86
N ILE A 37 3.02 -6.92 -1.83
CA ILE A 37 3.05 -6.16 -0.57
C ILE A 37 1.73 -6.30 0.19
N LEU A 38 0.58 -6.22 -0.49
CA LEU A 38 -0.73 -6.41 0.15
C LEU A 38 -0.84 -7.78 0.82
N ILE A 39 -0.44 -8.85 0.12
CA ILE A 39 -0.48 -10.22 0.66
C ILE A 39 0.44 -10.34 1.88
N TYR A 40 1.68 -9.86 1.79
CA TYR A 40 2.63 -9.91 2.92
C TYR A 40 2.18 -9.08 4.11
N SER A 41 1.60 -7.91 3.89
CA SER A 41 1.02 -7.09 4.95
C SER A 41 -0.09 -7.81 5.69
N ILE A 42 -1.02 -8.44 4.96
CA ILE A 42 -2.14 -9.19 5.56
C ILE A 42 -1.60 -10.39 6.33
N ALA A 43 -0.66 -11.15 5.76
CA ALA A 43 -0.04 -12.29 6.43
C ALA A 43 0.66 -11.88 7.74
N LEU A 44 1.41 -10.76 7.74
CA LEU A 44 2.06 -10.23 8.94
C LEU A 44 1.03 -9.80 9.99
N ILE A 45 -0.04 -9.10 9.61
CA ILE A 45 -1.09 -8.69 10.55
C ILE A 45 -1.74 -9.92 11.19
N LEU A 46 -2.13 -10.91 10.39
CA LEU A 46 -2.74 -12.14 10.89
C LEU A 46 -1.79 -12.91 11.81
N PHE A 47 -0.51 -12.99 11.45
CA PHE A 47 0.50 -13.65 12.27
C PHE A 47 0.75 -12.89 13.59
N GLY A 48 0.84 -11.56 13.55
CA GLY A 48 0.98 -10.74 14.75
C GLY A 48 -0.22 -10.86 15.69
N ILE A 49 -1.45 -10.87 15.15
CA ILE A 49 -2.67 -11.11 15.92
C ILE A 49 -2.65 -12.52 16.52
N TYR A 50 -2.27 -13.53 15.75
CA TYR A 50 -2.15 -14.91 16.23
C TYR A 50 -1.21 -14.99 17.45
N LEU A 51 -0.03 -14.37 17.39
CA LEU A 51 0.92 -14.37 18.50
C LEU A 51 0.35 -13.67 19.76
N ILE A 52 -0.39 -12.58 19.58
CA ILE A 52 -1.05 -11.87 20.69
C ILE A 52 -2.13 -12.76 21.34
N VAL A 53 -2.95 -13.43 20.53
CA VAL A 53 -4.00 -14.34 21.01
C VAL A 53 -3.38 -15.56 21.72
N GLU A 54 -2.31 -16.11 21.17
CA GLU A 54 -1.59 -17.23 21.79
C GLU A 54 -1.01 -16.84 23.15
N ALA A 55 -0.36 -15.68 23.25
CA ALA A 55 0.16 -15.15 24.51
C ALA A 55 -0.96 -14.90 25.54
N PHE A 56 -2.15 -14.50 25.08
CA PHE A 56 -3.34 -14.35 25.91
C PHE A 56 -3.85 -15.68 26.48
N ILE A 57 -3.96 -16.70 25.65
CA ILE A 57 -4.44 -18.02 26.07
C ILE A 57 -3.44 -18.69 27.02
N LYS A 58 -2.14 -18.66 26.67
CA LYS A 58 -1.09 -19.33 27.44
C LYS A 58 -0.71 -18.57 28.72
N ARG A 59 -1.22 -17.36 28.91
CA ARG A 59 -0.86 -16.42 30.00
C ARG A 59 0.65 -16.22 30.13
N ASP A 60 1.38 -16.42 29.04
CA ASP A 60 2.83 -16.53 29.12
C ASP A 60 3.52 -15.61 28.13
N SER A 61 4.58 -14.98 28.64
CA SER A 61 5.52 -14.08 27.99
C SER A 61 4.99 -12.74 27.47
N THR A 62 5.25 -11.68 28.26
CA THR A 62 5.22 -10.27 27.81
C THR A 62 5.98 -10.05 26.50
N ALA A 63 7.06 -10.81 26.25
CA ALA A 63 7.84 -10.71 25.02
C ALA A 63 7.04 -11.12 23.78
N GLN A 64 6.14 -12.11 23.89
CA GLN A 64 5.27 -12.50 22.77
C GLN A 64 4.26 -11.40 22.42
N TYR A 65 3.67 -10.74 23.42
CA TYR A 65 2.80 -9.58 23.18
C TYR A 65 3.54 -8.44 22.48
N VAL A 66 4.75 -8.12 22.95
CA VAL A 66 5.58 -7.06 22.35
C VAL A 66 5.93 -7.43 20.91
N PHE A 67 6.37 -8.66 20.67
CA PHE A 67 6.74 -9.11 19.32
C PHE A 67 5.54 -9.15 18.38
N GLY A 68 4.40 -9.71 18.82
CA GLY A 68 3.15 -9.71 18.04
C GLY A 68 2.65 -8.30 17.74
N GLY A 69 2.78 -7.38 18.70
CA GLY A 69 2.50 -5.96 18.51
C GLY A 69 3.39 -5.32 17.44
N ILE A 70 4.71 -5.51 17.51
CA ILE A 70 5.67 -5.00 16.53
C ILE A 70 5.36 -5.55 15.14
N VAL A 71 5.16 -6.87 15.00
CA VAL A 71 4.83 -7.52 13.73
C VAL A 71 3.55 -6.95 13.13
N THR A 72 2.52 -6.75 13.95
CA THR A 72 1.25 -6.16 13.52
C THR A 72 1.45 -4.72 13.04
N LEU A 73 2.22 -3.91 13.78
CA LEU A 73 2.53 -2.52 13.41
C LEU A 73 3.27 -2.45 12.06
N PHE A 74 4.23 -3.33 11.81
CA PHE A 74 4.91 -3.41 10.51
C PHE A 74 3.96 -3.77 9.38
N GLY A 75 3.06 -4.74 9.59
CA GLY A 75 2.04 -5.11 8.61
C GLY A 75 1.14 -3.93 8.23
N VAL A 76 0.66 -3.17 9.22
CA VAL A 76 -0.12 -1.94 9.01
C VAL A 76 0.72 -0.87 8.30
N GLY A 77 1.96 -0.66 8.74
CA GLY A 77 2.90 0.28 8.12
C GLY A 77 3.12 0.00 6.63
N PHE A 78 3.22 -1.27 6.24
CA PHE A 78 3.32 -1.67 4.83
C PHE A 78 2.03 -1.39 4.04
N LEU A 79 0.83 -1.55 4.62
CA LEU A 79 -0.44 -1.18 3.96
C LEU A 79 -0.53 0.32 3.69
N ILE A 80 -0.15 1.14 4.68
CA ILE A 80 -0.14 2.60 4.57
C ILE A 80 0.88 3.02 3.51
N SER A 81 2.10 2.49 3.60
CA SER A 81 3.19 2.79 2.66
C SER A 81 2.82 2.42 1.22
N ARG A 82 2.24 1.24 1.01
CA ARG A 82 1.70 0.81 -0.29
C ARG A 82 0.68 1.83 -0.83
N SER A 83 -0.27 2.24 -0.01
CA SER A 83 -1.32 3.19 -0.41
C SER A 83 -0.74 4.55 -0.78
N TYR A 84 0.25 5.01 -0.02
CA TYR A 84 0.99 6.24 -0.29
C TYR A 84 1.76 6.18 -1.62
N ILE A 85 2.49 5.09 -1.88
CA ILE A 85 3.28 4.94 -3.12
C ILE A 85 2.35 4.87 -4.34
N ILE A 86 1.22 4.16 -4.27
CA ILE A 86 0.21 4.13 -5.35
C ILE A 86 -0.26 5.55 -5.66
N MET A 87 -0.66 6.31 -4.64
CA MET A 87 -1.10 7.69 -4.80
C MET A 87 -0.01 8.55 -5.46
N LYS A 88 1.24 8.45 -4.97
CA LYS A 88 2.37 9.22 -5.50
C LYS A 88 2.62 8.89 -6.98
N LYS A 89 2.64 7.61 -7.34
CA LYS A 89 2.94 7.15 -8.71
C LYS A 89 1.83 7.49 -9.70
N VAL A 90 0.57 7.34 -9.30
CA VAL A 90 -0.55 7.79 -10.14
C VAL A 90 -0.54 9.31 -10.27
N ASN A 91 -0.20 10.05 -9.21
CA ASN A 91 -0.05 11.50 -9.30
C ASN A 91 1.08 11.90 -10.28
N GLU A 92 2.25 11.26 -10.19
CA GLU A 92 3.35 11.45 -11.14
C GLU A 92 2.89 11.19 -12.59
N PHE A 93 2.10 10.13 -12.83
CA PHE A 93 1.55 9.82 -14.14
C PHE A 93 0.64 10.93 -14.69
N ILE A 94 -0.34 11.41 -13.91
CA ILE A 94 -1.30 12.44 -14.38
C ILE A 94 -0.74 13.87 -14.42
N THR A 95 0.45 14.09 -13.85
CA THR A 95 1.12 15.39 -13.81
C THR A 95 2.31 15.47 -14.76
N LYS A 96 2.81 14.33 -15.25
CA LYS A 96 3.86 14.32 -16.28
C LYS A 96 3.32 14.98 -17.56
N PRO A 97 4.05 15.94 -18.14
CA PRO A 97 3.70 16.46 -19.46
C PRO A 97 3.78 15.31 -20.47
N LYS A 98 2.68 15.04 -21.17
CA LYS A 98 2.70 14.14 -22.33
C LYS A 98 3.66 14.79 -23.33
N LYS A 99 4.84 14.21 -23.55
CA LYS A 99 5.73 14.67 -24.62
C LYS A 99 4.91 14.63 -25.90
N ALA A 100 4.71 15.79 -26.52
CA ALA A 100 4.13 15.86 -27.85
C ALA A 100 5.02 15.00 -28.75
N THR A 101 4.52 13.83 -29.15
CA THR A 101 5.03 13.12 -30.30
C THR A 101 4.88 14.10 -31.45
N LYS A 102 5.98 14.74 -31.85
CA LYS A 102 6.06 15.38 -33.15
C LYS A 102 5.76 14.29 -34.17
N LYS A 103 4.55 14.31 -34.73
CA LYS A 103 4.25 13.66 -36.00
C LYS A 103 4.96 14.42 -37.10
#